data_AF-A0A7S3LGK0-F1
#
_entry.id   AF-A0A7S3LGK0-F1
#
_cell.length_a   1.000
_cell.length_b   1.000
_cell.length_c   1.000
_cell.angle_alpha   90.00
_cell.angle_beta   90.00
_cell.angle_gamma   90.00
#
_symmetry.space_group_name_H-M   'P 1'
#
loop_
_entity.id
_entity.type
_entity.pdbx_description
1 polymer ?
#
loop_
_entity_poly.entity_id
_entity_poly.type
_entity_poly.pdbx_seq_one_letter_code
_entity_poly.pdbx_strand_id
1 'polypeptide(L)'
;KNIVVSSNLRERGMVMHKNNMRQKCLVLLFTNGIIVYVLTVVRIHYVSTQIHEQTRQQFPGVNETSYAITVHETVPKAKPKVEQPLGQHDMREEYVQPDGTPSGEVYVPNLRNEAIEEAKRRVKFFNNHPDLAENSGLLEFKNNPNDGRPAFDEIVDVEGNVTQDVSDLLQFAVVGFGKCGTTTMMDWLSQNPSLKCWPEEVTDLMRSRPADLLAKLYSLPSGGDFQRGYKSPLDLTMPHIPQQIAKYFSKTKLIIGIRHPVRWFESLYNFRLQNYANFRKEPFPPPSVMIGPCRGITHQTCTQKGEFAIHLRNLGVTNTIHASKDDIPSDLDPETLKMVQFEKLLHQSARIKYAQVTPMPNPIFLFEMNQLHEQNVTRKQIFQKDVSDFLDLDDNHLLSLDMPHSKPGKTWKDPRVQAAKDATKIDICDDEHAELRSVLLRSSRATAVWIRHVLLPTGRVRVSSPEYLDHLLEAWMHDPCGPHEKTKLAGKRILQILGIRVEDLTPPTHQ
;
A
#
# COMPACT_ATOMS: atom_id res chain seq x y z
N LYS A 1 46.09 -21.12 -14.38
CA LYS A 1 47.53 -21.04 -14.75
C LYS A 1 47.63 -21.53 -16.19
N ASN A 2 47.53 -20.75 -17.26
CA ASN A 2 47.72 -19.33 -17.53
C ASN A 2 46.65 -18.89 -18.53
N ILE A 3 46.02 -17.72 -18.32
CA ILE A 3 45.30 -17.03 -19.38
C ILE A 3 45.96 -15.65 -19.47
N VAL A 4 46.69 -15.43 -20.56
CA VAL A 4 47.18 -14.12 -20.96
C VAL A 4 46.08 -13.48 -21.80
N VAL A 5 45.48 -12.39 -21.32
CA VAL A 5 44.57 -11.57 -22.12
C VAL A 5 45.39 -10.44 -22.73
N SER A 6 45.67 -10.56 -24.03
CA SER A 6 46.27 -9.50 -24.84
C SER A 6 45.17 -8.54 -25.30
N SER A 7 45.24 -7.28 -24.88
CA SER A 7 44.39 -6.19 -25.36
C SER A 7 44.99 -5.57 -26.62
N ASN A 8 44.42 -5.86 -27.79
CA ASN A 8 44.61 -5.04 -28.98
C ASN A 8 43.47 -5.28 -29.98
N LEU A 9 42.54 -4.34 -30.09
CA LEU A 9 41.71 -4.14 -31.27
C LEU A 9 41.32 -2.66 -31.34
N ARG A 10 42.06 -1.92 -32.16
CA ARG A 10 41.63 -0.62 -32.74
C ARG A 10 40.66 -0.88 -33.89
N GLU A 11 39.69 0.04 -33.97
CA GLU A 11 38.97 0.51 -35.17
C GLU A 11 38.38 -0.53 -36.14
N ARG A 12 37.05 -0.67 -36.08
CA ARG A 12 36.18 -0.49 -37.25
C ARG A 12 34.77 -0.11 -36.75
N GLY A 13 34.26 0.99 -37.29
CA GLY A 13 32.97 1.56 -36.91
C GLY A 13 31.81 0.61 -37.16
N MET A 14 30.97 0.45 -36.14
CA MET A 14 29.60 -0.02 -36.28
C MET A 14 28.71 0.90 -35.46
N VAL A 15 27.81 1.59 -36.16
CA VAL A 15 26.69 2.32 -35.57
C VAL A 15 25.76 1.28 -34.95
N MET A 16 25.61 1.31 -33.63
CA MET A 16 24.68 0.44 -32.90
C MET A 16 23.48 1.27 -32.43
N HIS A 17 22.31 0.95 -32.97
CA HIS A 17 21.02 1.38 -32.41
C HIS A 17 20.84 0.77 -31.01
N LYS A 18 20.52 1.63 -30.03
CA LYS A 18 20.15 1.22 -28.68
C LYS A 18 18.85 0.41 -28.72
N ASN A 19 18.94 -0.89 -28.46
CA ASN A 19 17.84 -1.64 -27.87
C ASN A 19 18.39 -2.65 -26.84
N ASN A 20 17.73 -2.67 -25.68
CA ASN A 20 18.06 -3.45 -24.49
C ASN A 20 18.15 -4.95 -24.76
N MET A 21 19.29 -5.58 -24.47
CA MET A 21 19.34 -7.00 -24.16
C MET A 21 20.26 -7.27 -22.95
N ARG A 22 19.76 -8.09 -22.03
CA ARG A 22 20.56 -8.78 -21.00
C ARG A 22 21.63 -9.60 -21.73
N GLN A 23 22.90 -9.30 -21.50
CA GLN A 23 23.99 -10.09 -22.08
C GLN A 23 24.05 -11.47 -21.42
N LYS A 24 23.69 -12.51 -22.19
CA LYS A 24 24.12 -13.88 -21.93
C LYS A 24 25.39 -14.09 -22.75
N CYS A 25 26.53 -14.31 -22.10
CA CYS A 25 27.74 -14.74 -22.81
C CYS A 25 27.61 -16.23 -23.12
N LEU A 26 27.54 -16.56 -24.41
CA LEU A 26 27.68 -17.91 -24.90
C LEU A 26 29.17 -18.14 -25.18
N VAL A 27 29.80 -19.06 -24.44
CA VAL A 27 31.17 -19.48 -24.74
C VAL A 27 31.07 -20.78 -25.53
N LEU A 28 31.54 -20.76 -26.78
CA LEU A 28 31.66 -21.94 -27.63
C LEU A 28 33.07 -22.49 -27.49
N LEU A 29 33.17 -23.72 -26.98
CA LEU A 29 34.42 -24.48 -26.98
C LEU A 29 34.34 -25.55 -28.06
N PHE A 30 35.32 -25.54 -28.96
CA PHE A 30 35.47 -26.55 -29.99
C PHE A 30 36.61 -27.50 -29.61
N THR A 31 36.26 -28.75 -29.36
CA THR A 31 37.23 -29.84 -29.31
C THR A 31 36.63 -31.07 -30.01
N ASN A 32 37.33 -31.57 -31.03
CA ASN A 32 37.04 -32.82 -31.74
C ASN A 32 35.58 -33.00 -32.20
N GLY A 33 35.04 -32.00 -32.91
CA GLY A 33 33.79 -32.17 -33.67
C GLY A 33 32.49 -32.19 -32.85
N ILE A 34 32.54 -31.95 -31.53
CA ILE A 34 31.34 -31.81 -30.69
C ILE A 34 31.25 -30.36 -30.21
N ILE A 35 30.10 -29.72 -30.48
CA ILE A 35 29.77 -28.41 -29.94
C ILE A 35 29.14 -28.62 -28.56
N VAL A 36 29.81 -28.15 -27.51
CA VAL A 36 29.28 -28.14 -26.15
C VAL A 36 28.83 -26.73 -25.79
N TYR A 37 27.54 -26.57 -25.47
CA TYR A 37 26.99 -25.31 -25.00
C TYR A 37 27.17 -25.21 -23.48
N VAL A 38 28.06 -24.33 -23.02
CA VAL A 38 28.20 -24.02 -21.59
C VAL A 38 27.58 -22.67 -21.30
N LEU A 39 26.41 -22.68 -20.67
CA LEU A 39 25.75 -21.46 -20.20
C LEU A 39 26.36 -21.07 -18.84
N THR A 40 27.34 -20.16 -18.84
CA THR A 40 27.95 -19.68 -17.59
C THR A 40 27.30 -18.35 -17.18
N VAL A 41 26.64 -18.33 -16.03
CA VAL A 41 26.19 -17.07 -15.40
C VAL A 41 27.40 -16.48 -14.68
N VAL A 42 28.12 -15.58 -15.33
CA VAL A 42 29.20 -14.82 -14.69
C VAL A 42 28.57 -13.73 -13.84
N ARG A 43 28.60 -13.91 -12.51
CA ARG A 43 28.25 -12.86 -11.54
C ARG A 43 29.49 -11.96 -11.38
N ILE A 44 29.56 -10.88 -12.16
CA ILE A 44 30.64 -9.90 -11.99
C ILE A 44 30.34 -9.09 -10.71
N HIS A 45 31.09 -9.34 -9.65
CA HIS A 45 31.13 -8.47 -8.47
C HIS A 45 31.97 -7.23 -8.79
N TYR A 46 31.34 -6.20 -9.37
CA TYR A 46 31.98 -4.92 -9.69
C TYR A 46 31.38 -3.75 -8.90
N VAL A 47 31.02 -3.95 -7.61
CA VAL A 47 30.36 -2.90 -6.81
C VAL A 47 31.04 -2.62 -5.47
N SER A 48 32.03 -3.42 -5.05
CA SER A 48 32.64 -3.23 -3.71
C SER A 48 33.75 -2.16 -3.70
N THR A 49 34.52 -2.01 -4.78
CA THR A 49 35.72 -1.17 -4.77
C THR A 49 35.45 0.32 -4.92
N GLN A 50 34.45 0.74 -5.70
CA GLN A 50 34.16 2.18 -5.87
C GLN A 50 33.58 2.85 -4.61
N ILE A 51 32.76 2.12 -3.84
CA ILE A 51 32.21 2.65 -2.58
C ILE A 51 33.34 2.81 -1.55
N HIS A 52 34.29 1.89 -1.55
CA HIS A 52 35.42 1.94 -0.62
C HIS A 52 36.37 3.11 -0.94
N GLU A 53 36.64 3.39 -2.23
CA GLU A 53 37.45 4.55 -2.64
C GLU A 53 36.75 5.89 -2.39
N GLN A 54 35.44 5.99 -2.64
CA GLN A 54 34.68 7.22 -2.35
C GLN A 54 34.62 7.52 -0.84
N THR A 55 34.49 6.49 -0.01
CA THR A 55 34.49 6.66 1.45
C THR A 55 35.86 7.09 1.98
N ARG A 56 36.96 6.59 1.37
CA ARG A 56 38.33 6.97 1.74
C ARG A 56 38.69 8.39 1.35
N GLN A 57 38.14 8.89 0.24
CA GLN A 57 38.31 10.29 -0.18
C GLN A 57 37.47 11.27 0.65
N GLN A 58 36.32 10.84 1.18
CA GLN A 58 35.46 11.70 2.00
C GLN A 58 35.88 11.81 3.47
N PHE A 59 36.63 10.84 4.01
CA PHE A 59 36.98 10.81 5.44
C PHE A 59 38.47 10.46 5.70
N PRO A 60 39.41 11.35 5.38
CA PRO A 60 40.82 11.15 5.71
C PRO A 60 41.02 11.39 7.22
N GLY A 61 40.94 10.33 8.03
CA GLY A 61 41.22 10.44 9.47
C GLY A 61 40.59 9.39 10.40
N VAL A 62 39.84 8.42 9.87
CA VAL A 62 39.32 7.32 10.70
C VAL A 62 40.41 6.26 10.86
N ASN A 63 41.03 6.21 12.04
CA ASN A 63 41.96 5.16 12.43
C ASN A 63 41.22 3.82 12.63
N GLU A 64 41.65 2.79 11.89
CA GLU A 64 41.14 1.42 12.01
C GLU A 64 41.65 0.77 13.31
N THR A 65 40.76 0.52 14.27
CA THR A 65 40.94 -0.55 15.27
C THR A 65 40.52 -1.88 14.66
N SER A 66 41.49 -2.76 14.53
CA SER A 66 41.40 -4.11 13.96
C SER A 66 40.63 -5.07 14.87
N TYR A 67 39.55 -5.65 14.36
CA TYR A 67 38.98 -6.90 14.87
C TYR A 67 39.40 -8.04 13.95
N ALA A 68 40.25 -8.94 14.47
CA ALA A 68 40.58 -10.20 13.83
C ALA A 68 39.41 -11.17 14.03
N ILE A 69 38.76 -11.59 12.95
CA ILE A 69 37.81 -12.70 12.95
C ILE A 69 38.56 -13.95 12.52
N THR A 70 38.83 -14.85 13.47
CA THR A 70 39.33 -16.19 13.21
C THR A 70 38.15 -17.06 12.75
N VAL A 71 38.15 -17.46 11.49
CA VAL A 71 37.17 -18.42 10.95
C VAL A 71 37.76 -19.83 11.11
N HIS A 72 37.13 -20.65 11.96
CA HIS A 72 37.37 -22.09 11.98
C HIS A 72 36.50 -22.76 10.90
N GLU A 73 37.14 -23.32 9.88
CA GLU A 73 36.50 -24.22 8.92
C GLU A 73 36.34 -25.62 9.53
N THR A 74 35.10 -26.06 9.68
CA THR A 74 34.75 -27.49 9.69
C THR A 74 33.60 -27.71 8.72
N VAL A 75 33.91 -28.36 7.59
CA VAL A 75 32.94 -28.79 6.57
C VAL A 75 32.72 -30.31 6.70
N PRO A 76 31.48 -30.79 6.83
CA PRO A 76 31.11 -32.12 6.39
C PRO A 76 30.45 -32.05 5.00
N LYS A 77 30.93 -32.92 4.11
CA LYS A 77 30.46 -33.10 2.73
C LYS A 77 29.00 -33.56 2.69
N ALA A 78 28.13 -32.82 1.99
CA ALA A 78 26.84 -33.31 1.51
C ALA A 78 26.73 -33.08 -0.01
N LYS A 79 26.22 -34.11 -0.72
CA LYS A 79 26.10 -34.18 -2.18
C LYS A 79 25.06 -33.16 -2.72
N PRO A 80 25.24 -32.62 -3.94
CA PRO A 80 24.31 -31.65 -4.50
C PRO A 80 23.04 -32.34 -5.01
N LYS A 81 21.87 -31.88 -4.54
CA LYS A 81 20.59 -32.08 -5.24
C LYS A 81 20.46 -31.01 -6.31
N VAL A 82 20.05 -31.44 -7.50
CA VAL A 82 19.76 -30.60 -8.66
C VAL A 82 18.49 -29.78 -8.36
N GLU A 83 18.61 -28.47 -8.22
CA GLU A 83 17.48 -27.55 -8.14
C GLU A 83 16.99 -27.20 -9.55
N GLN A 84 15.69 -27.43 -9.79
CA GLN A 84 14.97 -26.90 -10.95
C GLN A 84 14.68 -25.39 -10.76
N PRO A 85 14.58 -24.60 -11.84
CA PRO A 85 14.35 -23.16 -11.71
C PRO A 85 12.93 -22.87 -11.25
N LEU A 86 12.79 -22.06 -10.18
CA LEU A 86 11.51 -21.50 -9.75
C LEU A 86 10.88 -20.67 -10.87
N GLY A 87 9.70 -21.12 -11.33
CA GLY A 87 8.80 -20.33 -12.16
C GLY A 87 8.22 -19.14 -11.40
N GLN A 88 7.94 -18.05 -12.12
CA GLN A 88 7.17 -16.93 -11.61
C GLN A 88 5.73 -17.39 -11.33
N HIS A 89 5.37 -17.53 -10.05
CA HIS A 89 3.98 -17.71 -9.65
C HIS A 89 3.28 -16.35 -9.65
N ASP A 90 2.31 -16.21 -10.54
CA ASP A 90 1.30 -15.15 -10.52
C ASP A 90 0.30 -15.50 -9.42
N MET A 91 0.37 -14.82 -8.28
CA MET A 91 -0.49 -15.13 -7.12
C MET A 91 -1.87 -14.51 -7.30
N ARG A 92 -2.82 -15.34 -7.73
CA ARG A 92 -4.25 -15.06 -7.60
C ARG A 92 -4.71 -15.42 -6.20
N GLU A 93 -5.63 -14.64 -5.67
CA GLU A 93 -6.41 -15.02 -4.48
C GLU A 93 -7.24 -16.26 -4.85
N GLU A 94 -6.94 -17.41 -4.25
CA GLU A 94 -7.81 -18.58 -4.32
C GLU A 94 -9.08 -18.28 -3.50
N TYR A 95 -10.17 -18.03 -4.21
CA TYR A 95 -11.51 -18.02 -3.63
C TYR A 95 -11.94 -19.46 -3.40
N VAL A 96 -11.89 -19.91 -2.14
CA VAL A 96 -12.50 -21.18 -1.74
C VAL A 96 -14.02 -20.95 -1.64
N GLN A 97 -14.80 -21.71 -2.40
CA GLN A 97 -16.25 -21.70 -2.29
C GLN A 97 -16.69 -22.11 -0.87
N PRO A 98 -17.85 -21.63 -0.38
CA PRO A 98 -18.31 -21.89 1.00
C PRO A 98 -18.43 -23.38 1.38
N ASP A 99 -18.41 -24.30 0.42
CA ASP A 99 -18.59 -25.75 0.62
C ASP A 99 -17.28 -26.55 0.73
N GLY A 100 -16.12 -25.93 0.57
CA GLY A 100 -14.81 -26.58 0.78
C GLY A 100 -14.35 -27.52 -0.35
N THR A 101 -14.93 -27.42 -1.56
CA THR A 101 -14.45 -28.20 -2.71
C THR A 101 -13.15 -27.60 -3.32
N PRO A 102 -12.13 -28.43 -3.68
CA PRO A 102 -10.92 -27.94 -4.33
C PRO A 102 -11.17 -27.60 -5.80
N SER A 103 -10.77 -26.41 -6.25
CA SER A 103 -10.76 -26.05 -7.67
C SER A 103 -9.64 -26.79 -8.39
N GLY A 104 -9.98 -27.63 -9.37
CA GLY A 104 -9.00 -28.33 -10.21
C GLY A 104 -8.14 -27.37 -11.05
N GLU A 105 -6.88 -27.75 -11.27
CA GLU A 105 -5.94 -27.01 -12.10
C GLU A 105 -6.38 -26.98 -13.56
N VAL A 106 -6.63 -25.78 -14.09
CA VAL A 106 -6.78 -25.54 -15.54
C VAL A 106 -5.61 -24.67 -15.97
N TYR A 107 -4.84 -25.18 -16.93
CA TYR A 107 -3.80 -24.44 -17.64
C TYR A 107 -4.46 -23.44 -18.58
N VAL A 108 -4.31 -22.12 -18.32
CA VAL A 108 -4.97 -21.06 -19.12
C VAL A 108 -3.95 -20.12 -19.75
N PRO A 109 -3.70 -20.18 -21.07
CA PRO A 109 -3.14 -19.07 -21.80
C PRO A 109 -4.26 -18.09 -22.21
N ASN A 110 -3.98 -16.79 -22.14
CA ASN A 110 -4.74 -15.69 -22.76
C ASN A 110 -6.06 -15.21 -22.10
N LEU A 111 -6.03 -15.03 -20.77
CA LEU A 111 -7.12 -14.45 -19.96
C LEU A 111 -7.66 -13.09 -20.43
N ARG A 112 -6.86 -12.30 -21.16
CA ARG A 112 -7.33 -11.00 -21.69
C ARG A 112 -8.34 -11.21 -22.81
N ASN A 113 -8.06 -12.12 -23.74
CA ASN A 113 -8.95 -12.38 -24.86
C ASN A 113 -10.18 -13.18 -24.43
N GLU A 114 -10.05 -14.12 -23.49
CA GLU A 114 -11.21 -14.82 -22.95
C GLU A 114 -12.13 -13.90 -22.13
N ALA A 115 -11.58 -12.99 -21.32
CA ALA A 115 -12.40 -12.03 -20.58
C ALA A 115 -13.10 -11.02 -21.52
N ILE A 116 -12.42 -10.59 -22.60
CA ILE A 116 -13.00 -9.72 -23.63
C ILE A 116 -14.08 -10.46 -24.42
N GLU A 117 -13.83 -11.69 -24.84
CA GLU A 117 -14.82 -12.50 -25.57
C GLU A 117 -16.00 -12.89 -24.69
N GLU A 118 -15.78 -13.11 -23.39
CA GLU A 118 -16.86 -13.35 -22.43
C GLU A 118 -17.67 -12.08 -22.16
N ALA A 119 -17.02 -10.91 -22.08
CA ALA A 119 -17.72 -9.63 -22.00
C ALA A 119 -18.55 -9.35 -23.27
N LYS A 120 -17.98 -9.60 -24.45
CA LYS A 120 -18.69 -9.49 -25.74
C LYS A 120 -19.84 -10.49 -25.86
N ARG A 121 -19.64 -11.74 -25.42
CA ARG A 121 -20.70 -12.75 -25.37
C ARG A 121 -21.82 -12.34 -24.42
N ARG A 122 -21.49 -11.79 -23.24
CA ARG A 122 -22.47 -11.27 -22.29
C ARG A 122 -23.27 -10.12 -22.87
N VAL A 123 -22.60 -9.09 -23.42
CA VAL A 123 -23.27 -7.96 -24.08
C VAL A 123 -24.16 -8.45 -25.24
N LYS A 124 -23.66 -9.33 -26.11
CA LYS A 124 -24.42 -9.88 -27.24
C LYS A 124 -25.58 -10.79 -26.80
N PHE A 125 -25.41 -11.57 -25.74
CA PHE A 125 -26.44 -12.46 -25.19
C PHE A 125 -27.60 -11.64 -24.62
N PHE A 126 -27.30 -10.61 -23.82
CA PHE A 126 -28.34 -9.77 -23.22
C PHE A 126 -29.03 -8.86 -24.24
N ASN A 127 -28.33 -8.38 -25.27
CA ASN A 127 -28.96 -7.67 -26.39
C ASN A 127 -29.96 -8.53 -27.17
N ASN A 128 -29.80 -9.86 -27.17
CA ASN A 128 -30.71 -10.78 -27.87
C ASN A 128 -31.82 -11.35 -26.97
N HIS A 129 -31.68 -11.25 -25.64
CA HIS A 129 -32.60 -11.82 -24.64
C HIS A 129 -32.87 -10.81 -23.51
N PRO A 130 -33.56 -9.68 -23.82
CA PRO A 130 -33.78 -8.58 -22.86
C PRO A 130 -34.60 -9.01 -21.63
N ASP A 131 -35.45 -10.03 -21.77
CA ASP A 131 -36.23 -10.68 -20.72
C ASP A 131 -35.39 -11.45 -19.69
N LEU A 132 -34.16 -11.88 -20.06
CA LEU A 132 -33.23 -12.55 -19.15
C LEU A 132 -32.30 -11.56 -18.42
N ALA A 133 -32.13 -10.34 -18.94
CA ALA A 133 -31.38 -9.29 -18.27
C ALA A 133 -32.06 -8.89 -16.95
N GLU A 134 -33.40 -8.80 -16.94
CA GLU A 134 -34.23 -8.45 -15.78
C GLU A 134 -34.05 -9.38 -14.56
N ASN A 135 -33.76 -10.66 -14.78
CA ASN A 135 -33.63 -11.66 -13.70
C ASN A 135 -32.18 -11.93 -13.27
N SER A 136 -31.20 -11.47 -14.04
CA SER A 136 -29.78 -11.78 -13.78
C SER A 136 -29.10 -10.87 -12.75
N GLY A 137 -29.78 -9.80 -12.31
CA GLY A 137 -29.19 -8.79 -11.44
C GLY A 137 -28.04 -8.00 -12.09
N LEU A 138 -27.67 -8.31 -13.34
CA LEU A 138 -26.94 -7.40 -14.20
C LEU A 138 -27.93 -6.32 -14.59
N LEU A 139 -27.93 -5.26 -13.78
CA LEU A 139 -28.58 -3.99 -14.07
C LEU A 139 -28.38 -3.71 -15.56
N GLU A 140 -29.46 -3.77 -16.35
CA GLU A 140 -29.49 -2.99 -17.58
C GLU A 140 -28.97 -1.61 -17.17
N PHE A 141 -27.83 -1.21 -17.73
CA PHE A 141 -27.37 0.16 -17.66
C PHE A 141 -28.40 0.96 -18.46
N LYS A 142 -29.58 1.18 -17.87
CA LYS A 142 -30.60 2.04 -18.44
C LYS A 142 -29.95 3.40 -18.43
N ASN A 143 -29.43 3.79 -19.59
CA ASN A 143 -29.08 5.16 -19.90
C ASN A 143 -30.31 5.96 -19.46
N ASN A 144 -30.20 6.63 -18.32
CA ASN A 144 -31.24 7.49 -17.83
C ASN A 144 -30.87 8.86 -18.39
N PRO A 145 -31.41 9.27 -19.55
CA PRO A 145 -31.02 10.52 -20.20
C PRO A 145 -31.22 11.75 -19.30
N ASN A 146 -31.93 11.60 -18.18
CA ASN A 146 -32.24 12.67 -17.24
C ASN A 146 -31.16 12.90 -16.18
N ASP A 147 -30.12 12.04 -16.05
CA ASP A 147 -29.09 12.22 -15.01
C ASP A 147 -27.83 12.97 -15.47
N GLY A 148 -27.77 13.35 -16.75
CA GLY A 148 -26.68 14.10 -17.34
C GLY A 148 -25.38 13.32 -17.56
N ARG A 149 -25.32 12.02 -17.22
CA ARG A 149 -24.18 11.17 -17.54
C ARG A 149 -24.22 10.77 -19.02
N PRO A 150 -23.07 10.69 -19.70
CA PRO A 150 -23.01 10.13 -21.05
C PRO A 150 -23.44 8.66 -21.04
N ALA A 151 -23.84 8.12 -22.19
CA ALA A 151 -24.13 6.70 -22.28
C ALA A 151 -22.85 5.87 -22.02
N PHE A 152 -22.97 4.71 -21.40
CA PHE A 152 -21.79 3.93 -21.02
C PHE A 152 -20.92 3.53 -22.23
N ASP A 153 -21.57 3.17 -23.34
CA ASP A 153 -20.95 2.81 -24.62
C ASP A 153 -20.37 4.01 -25.40
N GLU A 154 -20.71 5.25 -25.01
CA GLU A 154 -20.04 6.44 -25.54
C GLU A 154 -18.66 6.64 -24.91
N ILE A 155 -18.49 6.27 -23.64
CA ILE A 155 -17.28 6.52 -22.86
C ILE A 155 -16.36 5.30 -22.70
N VAL A 156 -16.87 4.10 -22.98
CA VAL A 156 -16.11 2.84 -22.94
C VAL A 156 -16.32 2.10 -24.26
N ASP A 157 -15.21 1.81 -24.96
CA ASP A 157 -15.26 1.04 -26.22
C ASP A 157 -15.49 -0.46 -25.99
N VAL A 158 -15.66 -1.20 -27.09
CA VAL A 158 -15.90 -2.66 -27.08
C VAL A 158 -14.71 -3.47 -26.57
N GLU A 159 -13.53 -2.86 -26.42
CA GLU A 159 -12.33 -3.43 -25.83
C GLU A 159 -12.20 -3.10 -24.32
N GLY A 160 -13.09 -2.29 -23.76
CA GLY A 160 -13.06 -1.86 -22.37
C GLY A 160 -12.09 -0.71 -22.09
N ASN A 161 -11.68 0.04 -23.12
CA ASN A 161 -10.89 1.24 -22.93
C ASN A 161 -11.82 2.44 -22.70
N VAL A 162 -11.42 3.32 -21.80
CA VAL A 162 -12.08 4.60 -21.59
C VAL A 162 -11.66 5.56 -22.70
N THR A 163 -12.63 5.99 -23.51
CA THR A 163 -12.43 6.79 -24.73
C THR A 163 -12.73 8.28 -24.56
N GLN A 164 -13.46 8.67 -23.52
CA GLN A 164 -13.83 10.06 -23.22
C GLN A 164 -13.34 10.50 -21.84
N ASP A 165 -13.50 11.79 -21.54
CA ASP A 165 -13.25 12.31 -20.19
C ASP A 165 -14.35 11.85 -19.23
N VAL A 166 -13.95 11.09 -18.21
CA VAL A 166 -14.84 10.54 -17.19
C VAL A 166 -14.55 11.14 -15.82
N SER A 167 -13.79 12.24 -15.75
CA SER A 167 -13.35 12.85 -14.50
C SER A 167 -14.51 13.28 -13.60
N ASP A 168 -15.66 13.61 -14.18
CA ASP A 168 -16.87 14.02 -13.47
C ASP A 168 -17.76 12.83 -13.03
N LEU A 169 -17.36 11.59 -13.30
CA LEU A 169 -18.11 10.42 -12.83
C LEU A 169 -17.67 9.94 -11.43
N LEU A 170 -16.51 10.42 -10.97
CA LEU A 170 -15.94 10.09 -9.66
C LEU A 170 -15.52 11.37 -8.93
N GLN A 171 -16.28 11.76 -7.92
CA GLN A 171 -16.04 13.00 -7.16
C GLN A 171 -15.01 12.80 -6.05
N PHE A 172 -15.04 11.67 -5.34
CA PHE A 172 -14.10 11.41 -4.25
C PHE A 172 -13.68 9.94 -4.16
N ALA A 173 -12.53 9.67 -3.56
CA ALA A 173 -12.07 8.31 -3.29
C ALA A 173 -11.38 8.23 -1.92
N VAL A 174 -11.79 7.26 -1.11
CA VAL A 174 -11.13 6.92 0.16
C VAL A 174 -10.04 5.90 -0.13
N VAL A 175 -8.83 6.40 -0.36
CA VAL A 175 -7.67 5.61 -0.78
C VAL A 175 -6.61 5.56 0.31
N GLY A 176 -5.54 4.81 0.08
CA GLY A 176 -4.41 4.77 1.00
C GLY A 176 -4.24 3.39 1.61
N PHE A 177 -4.13 3.32 2.93
CA PHE A 177 -3.62 2.13 3.59
C PHE A 177 -4.70 1.38 4.36
N GLY A 178 -4.74 0.06 4.20
CA GLY A 178 -5.52 -0.82 5.07
C GLY A 178 -5.16 -0.55 6.53
N LYS A 179 -6.17 -0.58 7.42
CA LYS A 179 -6.04 -0.33 8.87
C LYS A 179 -5.75 1.12 9.29
N CYS A 180 -5.94 2.06 8.37
CA CYS A 180 -5.93 3.49 8.65
C CYS A 180 -7.33 4.10 8.51
N GLY A 181 -8.37 3.36 8.93
CA GLY A 181 -9.72 3.94 9.06
C GLY A 181 -10.50 4.12 7.77
N THR A 182 -10.04 3.56 6.65
CA THR A 182 -10.71 3.71 5.35
C THR A 182 -12.16 3.21 5.35
N THR A 183 -12.45 2.09 6.03
CA THR A 183 -13.84 1.59 6.16
C THR A 183 -14.68 2.50 7.04
N THR A 184 -14.16 2.95 8.19
CA THR A 184 -14.86 3.92 9.05
C THR A 184 -15.18 5.22 8.30
N MET A 185 -14.21 5.76 7.56
CA MET A 185 -14.41 6.95 6.73
C MET A 185 -15.47 6.70 5.65
N MET A 186 -15.40 5.60 4.91
CA MET A 186 -16.40 5.24 3.90
C MET A 186 -17.81 5.13 4.49
N ASP A 187 -17.94 4.43 5.62
CA ASP A 187 -19.22 4.22 6.30
C ASP A 187 -19.78 5.56 6.82
N TRP A 188 -18.91 6.43 7.34
CA TRP A 188 -19.28 7.76 7.82
C TRP A 188 -19.78 8.65 6.68
N LEU A 189 -19.04 8.70 5.56
CA LEU A 189 -19.45 9.46 4.38
C LEU A 189 -20.78 8.95 3.80
N SER A 190 -21.00 7.63 3.83
CA SER A 190 -22.21 7.00 3.28
C SER A 190 -23.48 7.28 4.08
N GLN A 191 -23.38 7.83 5.30
CA GLN A 191 -24.53 8.28 6.08
C GLN A 191 -25.11 9.59 5.53
N ASN A 192 -24.33 10.35 4.76
CA ASN A 192 -24.79 11.61 4.18
C ASN A 192 -25.61 11.35 2.91
N PRO A 193 -26.82 11.93 2.77
CA PRO A 193 -27.68 11.67 1.61
C PRO A 193 -27.07 12.17 0.29
N SER A 194 -26.24 13.22 0.33
CA SER A 194 -25.56 13.84 -0.81
C SER A 194 -24.26 13.13 -1.20
N LEU A 195 -23.92 12.03 -0.53
CA LEU A 195 -22.79 11.17 -0.87
C LEU A 195 -23.28 9.75 -1.17
N LYS A 196 -22.71 9.14 -2.21
CA LYS A 196 -22.91 7.72 -2.55
C LYS A 196 -21.58 7.05 -2.74
N CYS A 197 -21.23 6.17 -1.79
CA CYS A 197 -20.02 5.37 -1.89
C CYS A 197 -20.37 3.94 -2.34
N TRP A 198 -19.53 3.34 -3.17
CA TRP A 198 -19.60 1.90 -3.41
C TRP A 198 -19.38 1.15 -2.09
N PRO A 199 -20.28 0.24 -1.68
CA PRO A 199 -20.27 -0.32 -0.32
C PRO A 199 -19.12 -1.30 -0.06
N GLU A 200 -18.42 -1.76 -1.10
CA GLU A 200 -17.34 -2.74 -1.01
C GLU A 200 -15.97 -2.15 -1.34
N GLU A 201 -14.91 -2.88 -1.01
CA GLU A 201 -13.58 -2.51 -1.46
C GLU A 201 -13.48 -2.67 -2.99
N VAL A 202 -13.09 -1.60 -3.68
CA VAL A 202 -12.88 -1.64 -5.13
C VAL A 202 -11.43 -1.96 -5.43
N THR A 203 -11.18 -2.93 -6.32
CA THR A 203 -9.83 -3.37 -6.70
C THR A 203 -9.59 -3.31 -8.22
N ASP A 204 -10.48 -2.67 -8.97
CA ASP A 204 -10.47 -2.72 -10.44
C ASP A 204 -9.25 -2.00 -11.02
N LEU A 205 -8.87 -0.85 -10.46
CA LEU A 205 -7.67 -0.10 -10.87
C LEU A 205 -6.38 -0.87 -10.60
N MET A 206 -6.34 -1.69 -9.55
CA MET A 206 -5.20 -2.59 -9.29
C MET A 206 -4.97 -3.54 -10.45
N ARG A 207 -6.06 -4.01 -11.07
CA ARG A 207 -6.06 -4.91 -12.23
C ARG A 207 -5.97 -4.17 -13.57
N SER A 208 -5.77 -2.85 -13.54
CA SER A 208 -5.76 -1.96 -14.72
C SER A 208 -7.07 -2.05 -15.53
N ARG A 209 -8.21 -2.10 -14.83
CA ARG A 209 -9.56 -2.19 -15.42
C ARG A 209 -10.42 -0.98 -15.05
N PRO A 210 -10.13 0.22 -15.59
CA PRO A 210 -10.93 1.41 -15.29
C PRO A 210 -12.40 1.28 -15.74
N ALA A 211 -12.70 0.53 -16.80
CA ALA A 211 -14.07 0.27 -17.24
C ALA A 211 -14.90 -0.51 -16.20
N ASP A 212 -14.30 -1.48 -15.49
CA ASP A 212 -14.98 -2.22 -14.42
C ASP A 212 -15.36 -1.29 -13.25
N LEU A 213 -14.51 -0.29 -12.93
CA LEU A 213 -14.83 0.75 -11.96
C LEU A 213 -15.98 1.64 -12.46
N LEU A 214 -15.95 2.08 -13.73
CA LEU A 214 -17.03 2.87 -14.32
C LEU A 214 -18.36 2.12 -14.25
N ALA A 215 -18.38 0.82 -14.56
CA ALA A 215 -19.59 0.00 -14.46
C ALA A 215 -20.19 0.02 -13.04
N LYS A 216 -19.34 -0.02 -12.00
CA LYS A 216 -19.79 0.14 -10.60
C LYS A 216 -20.30 1.55 -10.29
N LEU A 217 -19.69 2.59 -10.87
CA LEU A 217 -20.17 3.96 -10.70
C LEU A 217 -21.52 4.20 -11.40
N TYR A 218 -21.78 3.50 -12.50
CA TYR A 218 -23.07 3.55 -13.20
C TYR A 218 -24.20 2.82 -12.47
N SER A 219 -23.87 1.78 -11.69
CA SER A 219 -24.84 1.05 -10.87
C SER A 219 -25.17 1.74 -9.54
N LEU A 220 -24.39 2.75 -9.12
CA LEU A 220 -24.85 3.70 -8.12
C LEU A 220 -26.07 4.46 -8.64
N PRO A 221 -26.96 4.96 -7.75
CA PRO A 221 -28.16 5.68 -8.17
C PRO A 221 -27.90 6.72 -9.28
N SER A 222 -28.90 6.88 -10.13
CA SER A 222 -28.97 7.94 -11.16
C SER A 222 -29.87 9.07 -10.67
N GLY A 223 -29.58 10.29 -11.13
CA GLY A 223 -30.36 11.48 -10.81
C GLY A 223 -30.18 11.95 -9.35
N GLY A 224 -30.22 13.26 -9.13
CA GLY A 224 -29.99 13.86 -7.82
C GLY A 224 -28.59 14.47 -7.69
N ASP A 225 -28.50 15.44 -6.79
CA ASP A 225 -27.28 16.20 -6.52
C ASP A 225 -26.46 15.47 -5.45
N PHE A 226 -25.82 14.37 -5.85
CA PHE A 226 -24.88 13.66 -4.97
C PHE A 226 -23.56 13.35 -5.64
N GLN A 227 -22.54 13.27 -4.80
CA GLN A 227 -21.19 12.92 -5.18
C GLN A 227 -20.97 11.42 -5.06
N ARG A 228 -20.33 10.83 -6.06
CA ARG A 228 -19.99 9.41 -6.10
C ARG A 228 -18.55 9.19 -5.64
N GLY A 229 -18.35 8.13 -4.87
CA GLY A 229 -17.03 7.71 -4.48
C GLY A 229 -16.86 6.22 -4.30
N TYR A 230 -15.63 5.81 -4.06
CA TYR A 230 -15.28 4.44 -3.70
C TYR A 230 -14.21 4.41 -2.63
N LYS A 231 -13.94 3.21 -2.11
CA LYS A 231 -12.85 2.96 -1.17
C LYS A 231 -11.91 1.88 -1.68
N SER A 232 -10.59 2.13 -1.64
CA SER A 232 -9.57 1.12 -1.88
C SER A 232 -8.34 1.31 -0.99
N PRO A 233 -8.12 0.43 -0.01
CA PRO A 233 -7.01 0.51 0.94
C PRO A 233 -5.65 0.03 0.38
N LEU A 234 -5.55 -0.19 -0.93
CA LEU A 234 -4.34 -0.64 -1.61
C LEU A 234 -3.89 0.28 -2.74
N ASP A 235 -4.71 1.26 -3.14
CA ASP A 235 -4.45 2.08 -4.33
C ASP A 235 -3.10 2.80 -4.28
N LEU A 236 -2.74 3.37 -3.13
CA LEU A 236 -1.47 4.09 -3.01
C LEU A 236 -0.26 3.17 -2.85
N THR A 237 -0.48 1.88 -2.61
CA THR A 237 0.62 0.91 -2.48
C THR A 237 1.17 0.46 -3.84
N MET A 238 0.46 0.74 -4.94
CA MET A 238 0.83 0.34 -6.29
C MET A 238 1.05 1.57 -7.18
N PRO A 239 2.26 1.81 -7.70
CA PRO A 239 2.59 3.04 -8.44
C PRO A 239 1.73 3.33 -9.68
N HIS A 240 1.20 2.32 -10.37
CA HIS A 240 0.40 2.49 -11.59
C HIS A 240 -1.03 2.96 -11.30
N ILE A 241 -1.53 2.85 -10.08
CA ILE A 241 -2.91 3.23 -9.73
C ILE A 241 -3.06 4.76 -9.61
N PRO A 242 -2.22 5.49 -8.86
CA PRO A 242 -2.17 6.95 -8.89
C PRO A 242 -2.12 7.55 -10.31
N GLN A 243 -1.37 6.92 -11.21
CA GLN A 243 -1.30 7.33 -12.62
C GLN A 243 -2.64 7.13 -13.35
N GLN A 244 -3.35 6.03 -13.09
CA GLN A 244 -4.69 5.81 -13.64
C GLN A 244 -5.71 6.80 -13.09
N ILE A 245 -5.67 7.08 -11.78
CA ILE A 245 -6.54 8.09 -11.15
C ILE A 245 -6.27 9.46 -11.78
N ALA A 246 -5.00 9.88 -11.89
CA ALA A 246 -4.66 11.15 -12.53
C ALA A 246 -5.08 11.21 -14.00
N LYS A 247 -4.99 10.09 -14.73
CA LYS A 247 -5.34 10.01 -16.15
C LYS A 247 -6.85 10.08 -16.40
N TYR A 248 -7.64 9.28 -15.69
CA TYR A 248 -9.06 9.11 -15.97
C TYR A 248 -9.96 9.93 -15.06
N PHE A 249 -9.48 10.24 -13.86
CA PHE A 249 -10.27 10.83 -12.78
C PHE A 249 -9.53 12.02 -12.16
N SER A 250 -9.05 12.93 -13.00
CA SER A 250 -8.14 14.02 -12.62
C SER A 250 -8.73 14.99 -11.59
N LYS A 251 -10.06 15.10 -11.52
CA LYS A 251 -10.81 15.97 -10.60
C LYS A 251 -11.18 15.31 -9.28
N THR A 252 -10.97 13.99 -9.14
CA THR A 252 -11.37 13.25 -7.94
C THR A 252 -10.60 13.75 -6.72
N LYS A 253 -11.32 13.96 -5.62
CA LYS A 253 -10.78 14.30 -4.30
C LYS A 253 -10.32 13.04 -3.57
N LEU A 254 -9.06 12.99 -3.16
CA LEU A 254 -8.48 11.83 -2.48
C LEU A 254 -8.48 12.03 -0.97
N ILE A 255 -9.17 11.16 -0.25
CA ILE A 255 -9.18 11.13 1.21
C ILE A 255 -8.25 9.99 1.65
N ILE A 256 -7.18 10.32 2.37
CA ILE A 256 -6.09 9.40 2.69
C ILE A 256 -5.95 9.29 4.21
N GLY A 257 -6.16 8.09 4.73
CA GLY A 257 -5.90 7.78 6.13
C GLY A 257 -4.48 7.24 6.34
N ILE A 258 -3.82 7.74 7.39
CA ILE A 258 -2.55 7.22 7.91
C ILE A 258 -2.67 6.84 9.38
N ARG A 259 -1.71 6.06 9.89
CA ARG A 259 -1.69 5.59 11.28
C ARG A 259 -0.26 5.35 11.72
N HIS A 260 0.06 5.48 13.01
CA HIS A 260 1.39 5.14 13.52
C HIS A 260 1.86 3.74 13.04
N PRO A 261 3.00 3.57 12.32
CA PRO A 261 3.40 2.29 11.71
C PRO A 261 3.44 1.08 12.66
N VAL A 262 3.90 1.25 13.91
CA VAL A 262 3.82 0.19 14.94
C VAL A 262 2.36 -0.26 15.19
N ARG A 263 1.45 0.66 15.50
CA ARG A 263 0.03 0.35 15.75
C ARG A 263 -0.71 -0.12 14.49
N TRP A 264 -0.29 0.37 13.33
CA TRP A 264 -0.78 -0.11 12.04
C TRP A 264 -0.41 -1.58 11.81
N PHE A 265 0.86 -1.95 12.04
CA PHE A 265 1.34 -3.31 11.82
C PHE A 265 0.59 -4.31 12.70
N GLU A 266 0.47 -4.01 14.01
CA GLU A 266 -0.32 -4.78 14.96
C GLU A 266 -1.74 -5.03 14.43
N SER A 267 -2.42 -3.97 14.00
CA SER A 267 -3.78 -4.04 13.48
C SER A 267 -3.88 -4.86 12.20
N LEU A 268 -2.90 -4.73 11.30
CA LEU A 268 -2.86 -5.48 10.05
C LEU A 268 -2.60 -6.97 10.30
N TYR A 269 -1.60 -7.28 11.12
CA TYR A 269 -1.25 -8.66 11.48
C TYR A 269 -2.44 -9.37 12.15
N ASN A 270 -3.01 -8.76 13.19
CA ASN A 270 -4.15 -9.32 13.91
C ASN A 270 -5.39 -9.49 13.02
N PHE A 271 -5.59 -8.59 12.05
CA PHE A 271 -6.64 -8.77 11.05
C PHE A 271 -6.37 -9.92 10.09
N ARG A 272 -5.14 -10.07 9.60
CA ARG A 272 -4.81 -11.17 8.68
C ARG A 272 -4.95 -12.51 9.38
N LEU A 273 -4.46 -12.61 10.61
CA LEU A 273 -4.67 -13.76 11.48
C LEU A 273 -6.16 -14.08 11.67
N GLN A 274 -6.97 -13.06 11.97
CA GLN A 274 -8.42 -13.21 12.14
C GLN A 274 -9.11 -13.79 10.88
N ASN A 275 -8.70 -13.33 9.70
CA ASN A 275 -9.30 -13.72 8.42
C ASN A 275 -8.65 -14.95 7.77
N TYR A 276 -7.54 -15.46 8.33
CA TYR A 276 -6.83 -16.60 7.78
C TYR A 276 -7.65 -17.89 7.93
N ALA A 277 -8.14 -18.41 6.80
CA ALA A 277 -9.05 -19.56 6.77
C ALA A 277 -8.38 -20.87 7.19
N ASN A 278 -7.11 -21.05 6.84
CA ASN A 278 -6.35 -22.28 7.06
C ASN A 278 -5.65 -22.35 8.42
N PHE A 279 -6.08 -21.56 9.40
CA PHE A 279 -5.44 -21.48 10.72
C PHE A 279 -5.30 -22.83 11.46
N ARG A 280 -6.13 -23.83 11.12
CA ARG A 280 -6.01 -25.19 11.67
C ARG A 280 -5.00 -26.07 10.94
N LYS A 281 -4.71 -25.78 9.66
CA LYS A 281 -3.83 -26.59 8.80
C LYS A 281 -2.40 -26.06 8.82
N GLU A 282 -2.25 -24.74 8.79
CA GLU A 282 -0.96 -24.07 8.72
C GLU A 282 -0.92 -22.92 9.73
N PRO A 283 0.16 -22.80 10.53
CA PRO A 283 0.32 -21.66 11.42
C PRO A 283 0.52 -20.40 10.60
N PHE A 284 -0.13 -19.31 11.01
CA PHE A 284 0.17 -18.01 10.43
C PHE A 284 1.63 -17.65 10.77
N PRO A 285 2.43 -17.14 9.81
CA PRO A 285 3.84 -16.91 10.07
C PRO A 285 4.06 -15.89 11.20
N PRO A 286 5.07 -16.09 12.06
CA PRO A 286 5.31 -15.22 13.21
C PRO A 286 5.70 -13.79 12.77
N PRO A 287 5.50 -12.77 13.62
CA PRO A 287 5.79 -11.38 13.25
C PRO A 287 7.25 -11.12 12.87
N SER A 288 8.20 -11.89 13.42
CA SER A 288 9.63 -11.76 13.10
C SER A 288 9.96 -12.04 11.64
N VAL A 289 9.20 -12.92 10.95
CA VAL A 289 9.42 -13.19 9.51
C VAL A 289 8.84 -12.11 8.59
N MET A 290 8.10 -11.16 9.16
CA MET A 290 7.47 -10.05 8.43
C MET A 290 8.40 -8.82 8.34
N ILE A 291 9.60 -8.88 8.92
CA ILE A 291 10.60 -7.81 8.84
C ILE A 291 11.18 -7.74 7.42
N GLY A 292 11.06 -6.55 6.83
CA GLY A 292 11.56 -6.23 5.49
C GLY A 292 10.46 -6.25 4.42
N PRO A 293 10.80 -6.67 3.17
CA PRO A 293 9.88 -6.60 2.05
C PRO A 293 8.79 -7.67 2.10
N CYS A 294 7.64 -7.37 1.50
CA CYS A 294 6.52 -8.29 1.43
C CYS A 294 6.86 -9.48 0.52
N ARG A 295 6.65 -10.70 1.03
CA ARG A 295 6.81 -11.98 0.32
C ARG A 295 5.48 -12.73 0.26
N GLY A 296 5.34 -13.71 -0.62
CA GLY A 296 4.10 -14.49 -0.71
C GLY A 296 3.68 -15.11 0.63
N ILE A 297 4.66 -15.67 1.36
CA ILE A 297 4.47 -16.22 2.70
C ILE A 297 3.98 -15.20 3.74
N THR A 298 4.23 -13.89 3.54
CA THR A 298 3.86 -12.85 4.52
C THR A 298 2.39 -12.43 4.41
N HIS A 299 1.64 -12.96 3.43
CA HIS A 299 0.25 -12.59 3.18
C HIS A 299 0.04 -11.06 3.11
N GLN A 300 0.98 -10.34 2.48
CA GLN A 300 0.99 -8.88 2.37
C GLN A 300 1.03 -8.13 3.72
N THR A 301 1.66 -8.75 4.73
CA THR A 301 1.92 -8.19 6.06
C THR A 301 3.43 -8.09 6.25
N CYS A 302 4.01 -6.92 5.99
CA CYS A 302 5.45 -6.73 6.11
C CYS A 302 5.75 -5.31 6.61
N THR A 303 6.93 -5.09 7.18
CA THR A 303 7.31 -3.77 7.68
C THR A 303 7.47 -2.75 6.57
N GLN A 304 7.91 -3.16 5.37
CA GLN A 304 8.06 -2.25 4.21
C GLN A 304 6.72 -1.59 3.83
N LYS A 305 5.60 -2.30 3.97
CA LYS A 305 4.27 -1.75 3.66
C LYS A 305 3.81 -0.68 4.67
N GLY A 306 4.47 -0.61 5.83
CA GLY A 306 4.29 0.45 6.83
C GLY A 306 5.16 1.69 6.56
N GLU A 307 5.94 1.71 5.48
CA GLU A 307 6.72 2.88 5.04
C GLU A 307 5.83 3.84 4.23
N PHE A 308 4.89 4.51 4.91
CA PHE A 308 3.87 5.31 4.22
C PHE A 308 4.44 6.44 3.37
N ALA A 309 5.57 7.05 3.75
CA ALA A 309 6.22 8.08 2.93
C ALA A 309 6.52 7.57 1.51
N ILE A 310 7.02 6.34 1.35
CA ILE A 310 7.32 5.74 0.03
C ILE A 310 6.05 5.66 -0.82
N HIS A 311 4.95 5.25 -0.21
CA HIS A 311 3.69 5.08 -0.92
C HIS A 311 2.99 6.42 -1.22
N LEU A 312 3.07 7.39 -0.30
CA LEU A 312 2.55 8.74 -0.51
C LEU A 312 3.30 9.49 -1.60
N ARG A 313 4.59 9.18 -1.83
CA ARG A 313 5.35 9.72 -2.98
C ARG A 313 4.75 9.33 -4.33
N ASN A 314 3.98 8.24 -4.41
CA ASN A 314 3.28 7.87 -5.64
C ASN A 314 2.25 8.91 -6.10
N LEU A 315 1.84 9.83 -5.21
CA LEU A 315 0.95 10.94 -5.54
C LEU A 315 1.64 12.02 -6.41
N GLY A 316 2.97 12.01 -6.50
CA GLY A 316 3.71 13.02 -7.28
C GLY A 316 3.49 14.46 -6.80
N VAL A 317 3.05 14.64 -5.54
CA VAL A 317 2.80 15.97 -4.95
C VAL A 317 4.10 16.74 -4.77
N THR A 318 5.14 16.04 -4.37
CA THR A 318 6.47 16.59 -4.24
C THR A 318 7.20 16.37 -5.57
N ASN A 319 7.69 17.43 -6.24
CA ASN A 319 8.54 17.32 -7.44
C ASN A 319 9.92 16.66 -7.16
N THR A 320 10.10 16.15 -5.94
CA THR A 320 11.38 15.89 -5.27
C THR A 320 11.99 14.52 -5.55
N ILE A 321 11.62 13.83 -6.64
CA ILE A 321 12.50 12.72 -7.10
C ILE A 321 13.93 13.25 -7.26
N HIS A 322 14.05 14.54 -7.59
CA HIS A 322 15.28 15.33 -7.55
C HIS A 322 15.18 16.51 -6.58
N ALA A 323 14.69 16.33 -5.34
CA ALA A 323 15.00 17.33 -4.32
C ALA A 323 16.52 17.47 -4.34
N SER A 324 17.00 18.59 -4.88
CA SER A 324 18.37 19.00 -4.70
C SER A 324 18.55 19.15 -3.20
N LYS A 325 19.81 19.22 -2.73
CA LYS A 325 20.04 19.53 -1.31
C LYS A 325 19.32 20.82 -0.85
N ASP A 326 18.87 21.65 -1.80
CA ASP A 326 18.29 22.96 -1.58
C ASP A 326 16.78 22.92 -1.29
N ASP A 327 16.07 21.83 -1.62
CA ASP A 327 14.63 21.68 -1.33
C ASP A 327 14.36 21.19 0.11
N ILE A 328 15.39 20.75 0.82
CA ILE A 328 15.30 20.42 2.24
C ILE A 328 15.56 21.72 3.00
N PRO A 329 14.67 22.18 3.90
CA PRO A 329 14.90 23.37 4.69
C PRO A 329 16.28 23.30 5.37
N SER A 330 17.12 24.31 5.12
CA SER A 330 18.51 24.33 5.60
C SER A 330 18.62 24.44 7.12
N ASP A 331 17.52 24.80 7.78
CA ASP A 331 17.34 24.96 9.21
C ASP A 331 16.89 23.69 9.94
N LEU A 332 16.68 22.57 9.23
CA LEU A 332 16.45 21.29 9.88
C LEU A 332 17.67 20.90 10.73
N ASP A 333 17.41 20.40 11.94
CA ASP A 333 18.46 19.89 12.78
C ASP A 333 19.17 18.67 12.12
N PRO A 334 20.45 18.41 12.46
CA PRO A 334 21.21 17.34 11.83
C PRO A 334 20.61 15.93 11.96
N GLU A 335 19.79 15.67 12.98
CA GLU A 335 19.13 14.38 13.16
C GLU A 335 17.95 14.24 12.19
N THR A 336 17.11 15.26 12.10
CA THR A 336 16.00 15.32 11.14
C THR A 336 16.52 15.22 9.70
N LEU A 337 17.61 15.92 9.37
CA LEU A 337 18.24 15.81 8.06
C LEU A 337 18.71 14.38 7.74
N LYS A 338 19.30 13.68 8.71
CA LYS A 338 19.68 12.27 8.55
C LYS A 338 18.47 11.37 8.31
N MET A 339 17.33 11.64 8.96
CA MET A 339 16.10 10.88 8.75
C MET A 339 15.52 11.08 7.36
N VAL A 340 15.51 12.33 6.86
CA VAL A 340 15.10 12.64 5.47
C VAL A 340 16.03 11.95 4.47
N GLN A 341 17.35 11.98 4.71
CA GLN A 341 18.31 11.30 3.86
C GLN A 341 18.15 9.77 3.91
N PHE A 342 17.88 9.20 5.08
CA PHE A 342 17.60 7.78 5.24
C PHE A 342 16.34 7.37 4.48
N GLU A 343 15.28 8.17 4.52
CA GLU A 343 14.09 7.95 3.71
C GLU A 343 14.41 7.95 2.21
N LYS A 344 15.25 8.90 1.75
CA LYS A 344 15.72 8.92 0.36
C LYS A 344 16.48 7.64 -0.02
N LEU A 345 17.29 7.10 0.89
CA LEU A 345 17.98 5.82 0.70
C LEU A 345 17.01 4.63 0.67
N LEU A 346 16.00 4.61 1.54
CA LEU A 346 14.94 3.59 1.51
C LEU A 346 14.26 3.59 0.14
N HIS A 347 13.88 4.77 -0.35
CA HIS A 347 13.27 4.95 -1.67
C HIS A 347 14.18 4.45 -2.81
N GLN A 348 15.48 4.78 -2.79
CA GLN A 348 16.44 4.28 -3.78
C GLN A 348 16.61 2.75 -3.71
N SER A 349 16.66 2.20 -2.49
CA SER A 349 16.90 0.77 -2.25
C SER A 349 15.71 -0.10 -2.64
N ALA A 350 14.49 0.45 -2.61
CA ALA A 350 13.28 -0.25 -3.00
C ALA A 350 13.27 -0.67 -4.49
N ARG A 351 14.29 -0.26 -5.28
CA ARG A 351 14.45 -0.55 -6.72
C ARG A 351 13.19 -0.28 -7.53
N ILE A 352 12.33 0.60 -7.01
CA ILE A 352 11.13 0.96 -7.71
C ILE A 352 11.64 1.78 -8.88
N LYS A 353 11.53 1.20 -10.07
CA LYS A 353 11.77 1.88 -11.33
C LYS A 353 10.66 2.91 -11.50
N TYR A 354 10.68 3.95 -10.67
CA TYR A 354 9.91 5.15 -10.84
C TYR A 354 10.48 5.88 -12.06
N ALA A 355 10.20 5.32 -13.24
CA ALA A 355 10.09 6.13 -14.43
C ALA A 355 9.06 7.20 -14.08
N GLN A 356 9.55 8.43 -13.90
CA GLN A 356 8.79 9.68 -13.75
C GLN A 356 7.43 9.50 -13.07
N VAL A 357 7.37 9.59 -11.74
CA VAL A 357 6.07 9.74 -11.06
C VAL A 357 5.42 11.00 -11.63
N THR A 358 4.35 10.83 -12.39
CA THR A 358 3.57 11.94 -12.93
C THR A 358 2.90 12.67 -11.76
N PRO A 359 3.07 13.99 -11.62
CA PRO A 359 2.33 14.76 -10.63
C PRO A 359 0.83 14.53 -10.78
N MET A 360 0.17 14.10 -9.69
CA MET A 360 -1.28 13.99 -9.71
C MET A 360 -1.90 15.38 -9.56
N PRO A 361 -2.93 15.76 -10.36
CA PRO A 361 -3.65 17.01 -10.19
C PRO A 361 -4.66 16.98 -9.03
N ASN A 362 -5.04 15.77 -8.59
CA ASN A 362 -6.09 15.51 -7.62
C ASN A 362 -5.90 16.27 -6.29
N PRO A 363 -6.97 16.92 -5.75
CA PRO A 363 -6.97 17.44 -4.39
C PRO A 363 -6.81 16.31 -3.37
N ILE A 364 -6.06 16.55 -2.29
CA ILE A 364 -5.80 15.54 -1.26
C ILE A 364 -6.20 16.06 0.11
N PHE A 365 -6.91 15.23 0.86
CA PHE A 365 -7.18 15.39 2.28
C PHE A 365 -6.50 14.25 3.05
N LEU A 366 -5.54 14.59 3.90
CA LEU A 366 -4.78 13.63 4.72
C LEU A 366 -5.27 13.70 6.17
N PHE A 367 -5.52 12.55 6.78
CA PHE A 367 -5.87 12.46 8.20
C PHE A 367 -5.14 11.32 8.90
N GLU A 368 -4.90 11.48 10.20
CA GLU A 368 -4.38 10.44 11.07
C GLU A 368 -5.54 9.71 11.79
N MET A 369 -5.44 8.39 11.92
CA MET A 369 -6.49 7.52 12.46
C MET A 369 -7.09 8.00 13.80
N ASN A 370 -6.30 8.57 14.70
CA ASN A 370 -6.78 9.04 16.00
C ASN A 370 -7.72 10.24 15.89
N GLN A 371 -7.69 10.99 14.78
CA GLN A 371 -8.68 12.05 14.51
C GLN A 371 -10.10 11.46 14.36
N LEU A 372 -10.23 10.21 13.89
CA LEU A 372 -11.53 9.51 13.83
C LEU A 372 -12.03 9.05 15.21
N HIS A 373 -11.16 9.01 16.22
CA HIS A 373 -11.46 8.59 17.59
C HIS A 373 -11.37 9.75 18.58
N GLU A 374 -11.39 10.99 18.07
CA GLU A 374 -11.29 12.19 18.88
C GLU A 374 -12.45 12.27 19.89
N GLN A 375 -12.09 12.54 21.15
CA GLN A 375 -13.04 12.71 22.26
C GLN A 375 -13.35 14.18 22.51
N ASN A 376 -12.45 15.10 22.11
CA ASN A 376 -12.69 16.52 22.17
C ASN A 376 -13.74 16.92 21.13
N VAL A 377 -14.93 17.31 21.59
CA VAL A 377 -16.08 17.66 20.75
C VAL A 377 -15.74 18.78 19.77
N THR A 378 -15.00 19.81 20.20
CA THR A 378 -14.60 20.93 19.34
C THR A 378 -13.70 20.48 18.20
N ARG A 379 -12.67 19.67 18.47
CA ARG A 379 -11.81 19.12 17.39
C ARG A 379 -12.57 18.16 16.47
N LYS A 380 -13.53 17.40 17.01
CA LYS A 380 -14.42 16.55 16.21
C LYS A 380 -15.30 17.36 15.26
N GLN A 381 -15.83 18.50 15.71
CA GLN A 381 -16.59 19.45 14.89
C GLN A 381 -15.71 20.10 13.81
N ILE A 382 -14.48 20.47 14.15
CA ILE A 382 -13.51 20.99 13.16
C ILE A 382 -13.22 19.92 12.10
N PHE A 383 -12.97 18.68 12.51
CA PHE A 383 -12.74 17.56 11.58
C PHE A 383 -13.94 17.31 10.65
N GLN A 384 -15.14 17.26 11.22
CA GLN A 384 -16.40 17.15 10.47
C GLN A 384 -16.54 18.27 9.43
N LYS A 385 -16.32 19.52 9.85
CA LYS A 385 -16.41 20.68 8.96
C LYS A 385 -15.35 20.63 7.86
N ASP A 386 -14.09 20.40 8.20
CA ASP A 386 -12.99 20.39 7.23
C ASP A 386 -13.17 19.31 6.16
N VAL A 387 -13.68 18.12 6.52
CA VAL A 387 -14.00 17.06 5.56
C VAL A 387 -15.21 17.45 4.70
N SER A 388 -16.25 18.05 5.30
CA SER A 388 -17.44 18.51 4.57
C SER A 388 -17.08 19.61 3.55
N ASP A 389 -16.31 20.60 3.99
CA ASP A 389 -15.79 21.69 3.17
C ASP A 389 -14.84 21.16 2.08
N PHE A 390 -13.99 20.18 2.38
CA PHE A 390 -13.14 19.54 1.37
C PHE A 390 -13.97 18.85 0.29
N LEU A 391 -15.08 18.23 0.67
CA LEU A 391 -16.01 17.58 -0.24
C LEU A 391 -16.96 18.56 -0.93
N ASP A 392 -16.91 19.87 -0.67
CA ASP A 392 -17.88 20.86 -1.17
C ASP A 392 -19.33 20.48 -0.82
N LEU A 393 -19.57 20.04 0.41
CA LEU A 393 -20.93 19.82 0.93
C LEU A 393 -21.53 21.14 1.39
N ASP A 394 -22.82 21.33 1.12
CA ASP A 394 -23.56 22.47 1.65
C ASP A 394 -23.69 22.41 3.18
N ASP A 395 -23.90 23.56 3.83
CA ASP A 395 -24.11 23.66 5.28
C ASP A 395 -25.33 22.83 5.78
N ASN A 396 -26.30 22.56 4.90
CA ASN A 396 -27.46 21.70 5.21
C ASN A 396 -27.13 20.19 5.12
N HIS A 397 -25.98 19.87 4.55
CA HIS A 397 -25.52 18.51 4.26
C HIS A 397 -24.17 18.22 4.92
N LEU A 398 -23.91 18.80 6.09
CA LEU A 398 -22.71 18.45 6.87
C LEU A 398 -22.72 16.96 7.25
N LEU A 399 -21.53 16.38 7.38
CA LEU A 399 -21.38 15.00 7.86
C LEU A 399 -21.91 14.85 9.29
N SER A 400 -22.29 13.64 9.72
CA SER A 400 -22.70 13.43 11.12
C SER A 400 -21.54 13.69 12.08
N LEU A 401 -21.80 14.23 13.27
CA LEU A 401 -20.79 14.22 14.33
C LEU A 401 -20.51 12.81 14.84
N ASP A 402 -21.44 11.87 14.68
CA ASP A 402 -21.27 10.49 15.14
C ASP A 402 -20.59 9.64 14.07
N MET A 403 -19.28 9.43 14.26
CA MET A 403 -18.52 8.53 13.41
C MET A 403 -18.83 7.06 13.76
N PRO A 404 -19.21 6.22 12.77
CA PRO A 404 -19.49 4.81 13.00
C PRO A 404 -18.24 4.06 13.43
N HIS A 405 -18.39 3.13 14.36
CA HIS A 405 -17.30 2.23 14.74
C HIS A 405 -17.38 0.92 13.97
N SER A 406 -16.61 0.84 12.87
CA SER A 406 -16.53 -0.37 12.05
C SER A 406 -15.41 -1.27 12.56
N LYS A 407 -15.73 -2.51 12.95
CA LYS A 407 -14.75 -3.53 13.33
C LYS A 407 -14.46 -4.44 12.13
N PRO A 408 -13.39 -4.20 11.37
CA PRO A 408 -13.11 -5.02 10.19
C PRO A 408 -12.60 -6.41 10.59
N GLY A 409 -13.19 -7.45 10.00
CA GLY A 409 -12.71 -8.83 10.11
C GLY A 409 -13.86 -9.82 10.25
N LYS A 410 -13.64 -11.06 9.82
CA LYS A 410 -14.62 -12.14 9.98
C LYS A 410 -14.80 -12.46 11.47
N THR A 411 -16.04 -12.41 11.95
CA THR A 411 -16.43 -13.06 13.20
C THR A 411 -16.70 -14.53 12.92
N TRP A 412 -16.04 -15.44 13.65
CA TRP A 412 -16.24 -16.87 13.46
C TRP A 412 -17.43 -17.37 14.27
N LYS A 413 -18.31 -18.16 13.63
CA LYS A 413 -19.50 -18.72 14.29
C LYS A 413 -19.16 -19.69 15.42
N ASP A 414 -18.03 -20.42 15.31
CA ASP A 414 -17.54 -21.32 16.35
C ASP A 414 -16.76 -20.52 17.41
N PRO A 415 -17.25 -20.41 18.66
CA PRO A 415 -16.58 -19.65 19.72
C PRO A 415 -15.19 -20.20 20.05
N ARG A 416 -14.94 -21.50 19.85
CA ARG A 416 -13.62 -22.11 20.10
C ARG A 416 -12.59 -21.62 19.08
N VAL A 417 -13.01 -21.50 17.82
CA VAL A 417 -12.15 -20.94 16.75
C VAL A 417 -11.88 -19.46 17.01
N GLN A 418 -12.91 -18.70 17.39
CA GLN A 418 -12.75 -17.29 17.72
C GLN A 418 -11.78 -17.09 18.89
N ALA A 419 -11.97 -17.82 20.00
CA ALA A 419 -11.08 -17.76 21.15
C ALA A 419 -9.63 -18.17 20.81
N ALA A 420 -9.43 -19.22 20.00
CA ALA A 420 -8.09 -19.64 19.58
C ALA A 420 -7.40 -18.57 18.70
N LYS A 421 -8.15 -17.89 17.82
CA LYS A 421 -7.63 -16.78 17.02
C LYS A 421 -7.34 -15.56 17.88
N ASP A 422 -8.20 -15.24 18.83
CA ASP A 422 -7.98 -14.14 19.77
C ASP A 422 -6.75 -14.37 20.65
N ALA A 423 -6.55 -15.60 21.12
CA ALA A 423 -5.38 -15.99 21.91
C ALA A 423 -4.05 -15.97 21.12
N THR A 424 -4.11 -15.94 19.77
CA THR A 424 -2.91 -15.87 18.91
C THR A 424 -2.68 -14.48 18.34
N LYS A 425 -3.56 -13.52 18.62
CA LYS A 425 -3.30 -12.11 18.29
C LYS A 425 -2.11 -11.63 19.11
N ILE A 426 -1.29 -10.82 18.48
CA ILE A 426 -0.13 -10.22 19.13
C ILE A 426 -0.55 -8.97 19.87
N ASP A 427 0.09 -8.72 21.00
CA ASP A 427 0.29 -7.38 21.53
C ASP A 427 1.67 -6.93 21.06
N ILE A 428 1.73 -5.95 20.17
CA ILE A 428 3.01 -5.53 19.59
C ILE A 428 3.96 -4.97 20.65
N CYS A 429 3.49 -4.63 21.84
CA CYS A 429 4.29 -4.13 22.96
C CYS A 429 5.00 -5.20 23.78
N ASP A 430 4.75 -6.49 23.51
CA ASP A 430 5.45 -7.60 24.16
C ASP A 430 6.95 -7.60 23.79
N ASP A 431 7.82 -7.95 24.74
CA ASP A 431 9.28 -7.79 24.59
C ASP A 431 9.84 -8.65 23.44
N GLU A 432 9.21 -9.78 23.11
CA GLU A 432 9.58 -10.62 21.95
C GLU A 432 9.43 -9.91 20.59
N HIS A 433 8.68 -8.81 20.53
CA HIS A 433 8.48 -8.01 19.32
C HIS A 433 9.38 -6.76 19.27
N ALA A 434 10.35 -6.62 20.19
CA ALA A 434 11.21 -5.44 20.26
C ALA A 434 11.99 -5.16 18.97
N GLU A 435 12.51 -6.19 18.31
CA GLU A 435 13.23 -6.04 17.03
C GLU A 435 12.30 -5.51 15.93
N LEU A 436 11.13 -6.12 15.78
CA LEU A 436 10.10 -5.69 14.83
C LEU A 436 9.67 -4.24 15.09
N ARG A 437 9.42 -3.88 16.37
CA ARG A 437 9.09 -2.51 16.77
C ARG A 437 10.19 -1.53 16.39
N SER A 438 11.45 -1.86 16.63
CA SER A 438 12.59 -1.00 16.30
C SER A 438 12.65 -0.67 14.80
N VAL A 439 12.39 -1.66 13.93
CA VAL A 439 12.30 -1.45 12.47
C VAL A 439 11.12 -0.55 12.11
N LEU A 440 9.95 -0.81 12.67
CA LEU A 440 8.74 -0.01 12.42
C LEU A 440 8.88 1.43 12.94
N LEU A 441 9.55 1.64 14.07
CA LEU A 441 9.80 2.98 14.63
C LEU A 441 10.75 3.80 13.77
N ARG A 442 11.74 3.15 13.15
CA ARG A 442 12.60 3.83 12.18
C ARG A 442 11.78 4.37 11.00
N SER A 443 10.88 3.55 10.46
CA SER A 443 9.92 3.97 9.42
C SER A 443 8.96 5.05 9.90
N SER A 444 8.46 4.92 11.14
CA SER A 444 7.56 5.88 11.81
C SER A 444 8.17 7.27 11.84
N ARG A 445 9.39 7.39 12.36
CA ARG A 445 10.13 8.65 12.44
C ARG A 445 10.39 9.27 11.08
N ALA A 446 10.90 8.47 10.13
CA ALA A 446 11.17 8.92 8.77
C ALA A 446 9.90 9.43 8.07
N THR A 447 8.78 8.71 8.25
CA THR A 447 7.48 9.08 7.69
C THR A 447 6.94 10.35 8.32
N ALA A 448 6.96 10.48 9.64
CA ALA A 448 6.48 11.66 10.35
C ALA A 448 7.24 12.92 9.93
N VAL A 449 8.58 12.84 9.94
CA VAL A 449 9.47 13.93 9.48
C VAL A 449 9.15 14.32 8.04
N TRP A 450 9.06 13.35 7.13
CA TRP A 450 8.77 13.63 5.73
C TRP A 450 7.39 14.27 5.54
N ILE A 451 6.35 13.80 6.24
CA ILE A 451 5.03 14.40 6.15
C ILE A 451 5.07 15.86 6.60
N ARG A 452 5.63 16.13 7.79
CA ARG A 452 5.65 17.45 8.41
C ARG A 452 6.49 18.47 7.63
N HIS A 453 7.68 18.06 7.20
CA HIS A 453 8.67 19.00 6.64
C HIS A 453 8.76 18.97 5.12
N VAL A 454 8.14 18.00 4.45
CA VAL A 454 8.20 17.87 2.98
C VAL A 454 6.81 17.83 2.34
N LEU A 455 5.89 16.99 2.82
CA LEU A 455 4.58 16.84 2.18
C LEU A 455 3.65 18.02 2.47
N LEU A 456 3.42 18.34 3.75
CA LEU A 456 2.48 19.39 4.15
C LEU A 456 2.88 20.80 3.66
N PRO A 457 4.18 21.20 3.68
CA PRO A 457 4.60 22.51 3.19
C PRO A 457 4.33 22.74 1.70
N THR A 458 4.04 21.70 0.91
CA THR A 458 3.66 21.88 -0.50
C THR A 458 2.36 22.67 -0.69
N GLY A 459 1.52 22.76 0.35
CA GLY A 459 0.20 23.41 0.27
C GLY A 459 -0.84 22.67 -0.58
N ARG A 460 -0.47 21.54 -1.20
CA ARG A 460 -1.35 20.72 -2.05
C ARG A 460 -2.16 19.68 -1.26
N VAL A 461 -1.80 19.46 0.00
CA VAL A 461 -2.46 18.54 0.92
C VAL A 461 -3.21 19.34 1.96
N ARG A 462 -4.53 19.16 2.03
CA ARG A 462 -5.35 19.68 3.12
C ARG A 462 -5.35 18.69 4.27
N VAL A 463 -5.43 19.23 5.48
CA VAL A 463 -5.51 18.48 6.73
C VAL A 463 -6.47 19.20 7.66
N SER A 464 -7.07 18.47 8.59
CA SER A 464 -7.87 19.09 9.66
C SER A 464 -7.06 19.30 10.92
N SER A 465 -7.31 20.43 11.60
CA SER A 465 -6.61 20.83 12.84
C SER A 465 -5.09 20.66 12.71
N PRO A 466 -4.41 21.45 11.86
CA PRO A 466 -3.00 21.23 11.51
C PRO A 466 -2.08 21.07 12.72
N GLU A 467 -2.29 21.84 13.79
CA GLU A 467 -1.51 21.79 15.02
C GLU A 467 -1.71 20.46 15.78
N TYR A 468 -2.93 19.93 15.75
CA TYR A 468 -3.23 18.64 16.36
C TYR A 468 -2.64 17.49 15.52
N LEU A 469 -2.73 17.56 14.19
CA LEU A 469 -2.06 16.60 13.33
C LEU A 469 -0.54 16.63 13.53
N ASP A 470 0.06 17.82 13.64
CA ASP A 470 1.49 17.96 13.94
C ASP A 470 1.85 17.27 15.25
N HIS A 471 1.06 17.49 16.31
CA HIS A 471 1.23 16.79 17.59
C HIS A 471 1.12 15.27 17.46
N LEU A 472 0.16 14.76 16.68
CA LEU A 472 0.02 13.32 16.42
C LEU A 472 1.24 12.76 15.69
N LEU A 473 1.78 13.48 14.72
CA LEU A 473 2.98 13.08 13.97
C LEU A 473 4.25 13.21 14.81
N GLU A 474 4.36 14.19 15.71
CA GLU A 474 5.44 14.27 16.70
C GLU A 474 5.41 13.05 17.63
N ALA A 475 4.21 12.61 18.05
CA ALA A 475 4.08 11.40 18.86
C ALA A 475 4.59 10.13 18.15
N TRP A 476 4.64 10.11 16.81
CA TRP A 476 5.21 9.00 16.03
C TRP A 476 6.74 8.88 16.16
N MET A 477 7.40 9.87 16.75
CA MET A 477 8.83 9.85 17.03
C MET A 477 9.17 8.92 18.20
N HIS A 478 8.18 8.59 19.03
CA HIS A 478 8.33 7.80 20.24
C HIS A 478 7.75 6.39 20.09
N ASP A 479 8.30 5.43 20.85
CA ASP A 479 7.73 4.07 20.90
C ASP A 479 6.36 4.12 21.61
N PRO A 480 5.24 3.76 20.95
CA PRO A 480 3.93 3.72 21.59
C PRO A 480 3.81 2.60 22.64
N CYS A 481 4.87 1.80 22.84
CA CYS A 481 5.02 0.76 23.86
C CYS A 481 6.01 1.15 24.97
N GLY A 482 6.47 2.41 25.00
CA GLY A 482 7.43 2.90 25.99
C GLY A 482 6.95 2.85 27.45
N PRO A 483 7.84 3.10 28.43
CA PRO A 483 7.53 2.95 29.86
C PRO A 483 6.28 3.72 30.32
N HIS A 484 6.11 4.94 29.82
CA HIS A 484 4.94 5.77 30.13
C HIS A 484 3.61 5.14 29.69
N GLU A 485 3.60 4.43 28.57
CA GLU A 485 2.41 3.71 28.11
C GLU A 485 2.21 2.39 28.87
N LYS A 486 3.30 1.67 29.22
CA LYS A 486 3.21 0.48 30.08
C LYS A 486 2.55 0.81 31.43
N THR A 487 2.84 1.97 32.02
CA THR A 487 2.18 2.43 33.26
C THR A 487 0.69 2.71 33.07
N LYS A 488 0.29 3.35 31.97
CA LYS A 488 -1.14 3.59 31.66
C LYS A 488 -1.91 2.29 31.42
N LEU A 489 -1.31 1.36 30.67
CA LEU A 489 -1.89 0.05 30.37
C LEU A 489 -2.00 -0.82 31.63
N ALA A 490 -0.98 -0.84 32.48
CA ALA A 490 -1.03 -1.51 33.78
C ALA A 490 -2.18 -0.95 34.65
N GLY A 491 -2.33 0.38 34.70
CA GLY A 491 -3.45 1.03 35.36
C GLY A 491 -4.80 0.57 34.82
N LYS A 492 -5.01 0.64 33.49
CA LYS A 492 -6.26 0.19 32.85
C LYS A 492 -6.57 -1.29 33.11
N ARG A 493 -5.56 -2.17 33.05
CA ARG A 493 -5.74 -3.62 33.24
C ARG A 493 -6.09 -3.94 34.70
N ILE A 494 -5.48 -3.25 35.66
CA ILE A 494 -5.84 -3.34 37.08
C ILE A 494 -7.30 -2.91 37.27
N LEU A 495 -7.72 -1.77 36.70
CA LEU A 495 -9.10 -1.31 36.80
C LEU A 495 -10.09 -2.30 36.19
N GLN A 496 -9.75 -2.89 35.05
CA GLN A 496 -10.58 -3.91 34.40
C GLN A 496 -10.69 -5.19 35.23
N ILE A 497 -9.60 -5.66 35.85
CA ILE A 497 -9.61 -6.81 36.78
C ILE A 497 -10.46 -6.51 38.02
N LEU A 498 -10.41 -5.28 38.51
CA LEU A 498 -11.19 -4.82 39.66
C LEU A 498 -12.66 -4.49 39.32
N GLY A 499 -13.06 -4.56 38.05
CA GLY A 499 -14.41 -4.20 37.62
C GLY A 499 -14.74 -2.71 37.76
N ILE A 500 -13.73 -1.84 37.91
CA ILE A 500 -13.89 -0.39 38.07
C ILE A 500 -13.90 0.23 36.67
N ARG A 501 -14.95 0.97 36.31
CA ARG A 501 -14.96 1.73 35.06
C ARG A 501 -14.10 2.97 35.26
N VAL A 502 -13.34 3.34 34.24
CA VAL A 502 -12.48 4.55 34.29
C VAL A 502 -13.34 5.81 34.51
N GLU A 503 -14.59 5.80 34.05
CA GLU A 503 -15.59 6.85 34.29
C GLU A 503 -15.90 7.06 35.79
N ASP A 504 -15.76 6.02 36.62
CA ASP A 504 -16.05 6.08 38.05
C ASP A 504 -14.91 6.76 38.85
N LEU A 505 -13.74 6.96 38.22
CA LEU A 505 -12.56 7.57 38.84
C LEU A 505 -12.39 9.05 38.52
N THR A 506 -13.20 9.59 37.61
CA THR A 506 -13.24 11.03 37.38
C THR A 506 -13.84 11.69 38.62
N PRO A 507 -13.08 12.51 39.37
CA PRO A 507 -13.64 13.20 40.53
C PRO A 507 -14.82 14.05 40.05
N PRO A 508 -15.93 14.12 40.82
CA PRO A 508 -17.07 14.94 40.45
C PRO A 508 -16.56 16.35 40.21
N THR A 509 -16.75 16.85 38.99
CA THR A 509 -16.52 18.24 38.66
C THR A 509 -17.47 19.04 39.54
N HIS A 510 -16.92 19.67 40.58
CA HIS A 510 -17.65 20.62 41.41
C HIS A 510 -18.22 21.71 40.50
N GLN A 511 -19.55 21.69 40.35
CA GLN A 511 -20.35 22.85 39.92
C GLN A 511 -20.51 23.82 41.07
#